data_AF-A0A7S1M804-F1
#
_entry.id   AF-A0A7S1M804-F1
#
_cell.length_a   1.000
_cell.length_b   1.000
_cell.length_c   1.000
_cell.angle_alpha   90.00
_cell.angle_beta   90.00
_cell.angle_gamma   90.00
#
_symmetry.space_group_name_H-M   'P 1'
#
loop_
_entity.id
_entity.type
_entity.pdbx_description
1 polymer ?
#
loop_
_entity_poly.entity_id
_entity_poly.type
_entity_poly.pdbx_seq_one_letter_code
_entity_poly.pdbx_strand_id
1 'polypeptide(L)'
;EYAAGPISGGNLNPAVSVTLALVGSLEWSRARLYIVVQILGGLSAGFCCAGLFAPMSVQIQPGPGFSRGYAQIAETIYTCLLCFVVCNCAASKRNNPRDDQNQFYALAIGFAVVAGGYAV
;
A
#
# COMPACT_ATOMS: atom_id res chain seq x y z
N GLU A 1 -7.33 -5.65 -0.73
CA GLU A 1 -7.93 -4.97 0.45
C GLU A 1 -9.24 -5.58 0.95
N TYR A 2 -10.26 -5.80 0.11
CA TYR A 2 -11.57 -6.34 0.55
C TYR A 2 -11.50 -7.54 1.51
N ALA A 3 -10.64 -8.52 1.25
CA ALA A 3 -10.52 -9.72 2.08
C ALA A 3 -10.02 -9.45 3.52
N ALA A 4 -9.18 -8.43 3.70
CA ALA A 4 -8.56 -8.10 5.00
C ALA A 4 -9.15 -6.84 5.66
N GLY A 5 -9.99 -6.10 4.94
CA GLY A 5 -10.61 -4.84 5.36
C GLY A 5 -11.37 -4.95 6.69
N PRO A 6 -12.31 -5.90 6.85
CA PRO A 6 -13.12 -6.02 8.08
C PRO A 6 -12.31 -6.27 9.36
N ILE A 7 -11.11 -6.86 9.25
CA ILE A 7 -10.29 -7.22 10.40
C ILE A 7 -9.23 -6.15 10.68
N SER A 8 -8.53 -5.71 9.63
CA SER A 8 -7.30 -4.93 9.77
C SER A 8 -7.35 -3.55 9.10
N GLY A 9 -8.42 -3.23 8.37
CA GLY A 9 -8.46 -2.08 7.46
C GLY A 9 -7.75 -2.31 6.13
N GLY A 10 -7.05 -3.45 5.98
CA GLY A 10 -6.42 -3.84 4.72
C GLY A 10 -5.17 -3.04 4.35
N ASN A 11 -4.50 -2.37 5.29
CA ASN A 11 -3.39 -1.45 4.99
C ASN A 11 -2.32 -2.04 4.07
N LEU A 12 -1.91 -3.30 4.30
CA LEU A 12 -0.97 -4.12 3.50
C LEU A 12 0.33 -3.43 3.03
N ASN A 13 0.66 -2.27 3.59
CA ASN A 13 1.78 -1.41 3.21
C ASN A 13 2.23 -0.60 4.44
N PRO A 14 3.53 -0.60 4.77
CA PRO A 14 4.08 0.18 5.86
C PRO A 14 3.80 1.69 5.76
N ALA A 15 3.95 2.29 4.57
CA ALA A 15 3.71 3.71 4.35
C ALA A 15 2.25 4.08 4.64
N VAL A 16 1.30 3.25 4.18
CA VAL A 16 -0.13 3.41 4.46
C VAL A 16 -0.41 3.33 5.96
N SER A 17 0.22 2.40 6.67
CA SER A 17 0.05 2.26 8.13
C SER A 17 0.60 3.46 8.89
N VAL A 18 1.73 4.01 8.45
CA VAL A 18 2.29 5.26 9.00
C VAL A 18 1.36 6.43 8.72
N THR A 19 0.84 6.58 7.50
CA THR A 19 -0.10 7.64 7.14
C THR A 19 -1.36 7.58 8.01
N LEU A 20 -1.96 6.41 8.18
CA LEU A 20 -3.14 6.25 9.03
C LEU A 20 -2.85 6.58 10.50
N ALA A 21 -1.63 6.31 10.98
CA ALA A 21 -1.21 6.71 12.32
C ALA A 21 -1.02 8.23 12.44
N LEU A 22 -0.45 8.88 11.41
CA LEU A 22 -0.27 10.34 11.36
C LEU A 22 -1.60 11.09 11.37
N VAL A 23 -2.62 10.58 10.66
CA VAL A 23 -3.96 11.21 10.64
C VAL A 23 -4.86 10.76 11.80
N GLY A 24 -4.33 10.00 12.75
CA GLY A 24 -5.04 9.56 13.96
C GLY A 24 -6.13 8.51 13.72
N SER A 25 -6.11 7.83 12.56
CA SER A 25 -7.03 6.74 12.23
C SER A 25 -6.52 5.36 12.68
N LEU A 26 -5.24 5.27 13.05
CA LEU A 26 -4.62 4.07 13.62
C LEU A 26 -3.75 4.46 14.82
N GLU A 27 -3.77 3.67 15.88
CA GLU A 27 -2.89 3.89 17.03
C GLU A 27 -1.43 3.56 16.66
N TRP A 28 -0.47 4.39 17.09
CA TRP A 28 0.96 4.18 16.79
C TRP A 28 1.51 2.84 17.28
N SER A 29 1.02 2.34 18.42
CA SER A 29 1.40 1.02 18.95
C SER A 29 1.05 -0.10 17.97
N ARG A 30 -0.17 -0.05 17.39
CA ARG A 30 -0.66 -0.97 16.36
C ARG A 30 0.03 -0.75 15.03
N ALA A 31 0.29 0.49 14.63
CA ALA A 31 0.99 0.80 13.39
C ALA A 31 2.37 0.14 13.32
N ARG A 32 3.12 0.14 14.43
CA ARG A 32 4.42 -0.58 14.50
C ARG A 32 4.27 -2.08 14.30
N LEU A 33 3.27 -2.71 14.92
CA LEU A 33 2.99 -4.13 14.74
C LEU A 33 2.59 -4.44 13.29
N TYR A 34 1.79 -3.57 12.68
CA TYR A 34 1.39 -3.69 11.28
C TYR A 34 2.61 -3.66 10.35
N ILE A 35 3.53 -2.72 10.54
CA ILE A 35 4.77 -2.62 9.75
C ILE A 35 5.58 -3.92 9.84
N VAL A 36 5.76 -4.47 11.05
CA VAL A 36 6.51 -5.72 11.24
C VAL A 36 5.85 -6.89 10.49
N VAL A 37 4.54 -7.08 10.65
CA VAL A 37 3.80 -8.18 9.99
C VAL A 37 3.79 -7.99 8.47
N GLN A 38 3.66 -6.76 7.98
CA GLN A 38 3.68 -6.46 6.54
C GLN A 38 5.03 -6.78 5.90
N ILE A 39 6.14 -6.45 6.57
CA ILE A 39 7.49 -6.80 6.10
C ILE A 39 7.66 -8.32 6.08
N LEU A 40 7.28 -9.02 7.15
CA LEU A 40 7.37 -10.48 7.21
C LEU A 40 6.49 -11.17 6.16
N GLY A 41 5.28 -10.64 5.92
CA GLY A 41 4.38 -11.10 4.86
C GLY A 41 4.98 -10.90 3.47
N GLY A 42 5.57 -9.74 3.21
CA GLY A 42 6.26 -9.44 1.94
C GLY A 42 7.47 -10.35 1.70
N LEU A 43 8.28 -10.61 2.72
CA LEU A 43 9.38 -11.57 2.64
C LEU A 43 8.89 -12.99 2.33
N SER A 44 7.85 -13.44 3.04
CA SER A 44 7.25 -14.75 2.83
C SER A 44 6.68 -14.90 1.41
N ALA A 45 5.99 -13.86 0.91
CA ALA A 45 5.49 -13.82 -0.47
C ALA A 45 6.63 -13.86 -1.50
N GLY A 46 7.74 -13.16 -1.25
CA GLY A 46 8.94 -13.20 -2.07
C GLY A 46 9.55 -14.60 -2.17
N PHE A 47 9.70 -15.30 -1.04
CA PHE A 47 10.19 -16.68 -1.02
C PHE A 47 9.25 -17.65 -1.74
N CYS A 48 7.93 -17.53 -1.54
CA CYS A 48 6.95 -18.33 -2.26
C CYS A 48 7.02 -18.10 -3.77
N CYS A 49 7.13 -16.84 -4.21
CA CYS A 49 7.27 -16.48 -5.62
C CYS A 49 8.54 -17.11 -6.23
N ALA A 50 9.68 -16.99 -5.54
CA ALA A 50 10.94 -17.59 -5.99
C ALA A 50 10.84 -19.12 -6.09
N GLY A 51 10.16 -19.79 -5.15
CA GLY A 51 9.98 -21.24 -5.18
C GLY A 51 9.06 -21.74 -6.30
N LEU A 52 8.05 -20.95 -6.67
CA LEU A 52 7.05 -21.34 -7.67
C LEU A 52 7.42 -20.96 -9.10
N PHE A 53 8.13 -19.85 -9.29
CA PHE A 53 8.35 -19.24 -10.60
C PHE A 53 9.82 -19.18 -11.04
N ALA A 54 10.75 -19.80 -10.32
CA ALA A 54 12.14 -19.87 -10.77
C ALA A 54 12.27 -20.50 -12.17
N PRO A 55 13.07 -19.91 -13.09
CA PRO A 55 14.03 -18.80 -12.88
C PRO A 55 13.49 -17.40 -13.21
N MET A 56 12.17 -17.19 -13.36
CA MET A 56 11.59 -15.88 -13.68
C MET A 56 11.87 -14.89 -12.53
N SER A 57 12.71 -13.89 -12.80
CA SER A 57 13.02 -12.83 -11.85
C SER A 57 12.00 -11.70 -11.95
N VAL A 58 11.41 -11.29 -10.83
CA VAL A 58 10.68 -10.02 -10.75
C VAL A 58 11.70 -8.89 -10.87
N GLN A 59 11.58 -8.07 -11.91
CA GLN A 59 12.44 -6.91 -12.13
C GLN A 59 11.99 -5.76 -11.21
N ILE A 60 12.74 -5.52 -10.14
CA ILE A 60 12.49 -4.43 -9.17
C ILE A 60 13.48 -3.26 -9.42
N GLN A 61 14.28 -3.34 -10.49
CA GLN A 61 15.27 -2.32 -10.82
C GLN A 61 14.65 -1.28 -11.77
N PRO A 62 15.16 -0.02 -11.75
CA PRO A 62 14.76 0.97 -12.74
C PRO A 62 14.97 0.44 -14.15
N GLY A 63 14.02 0.74 -15.05
CA GLY A 63 14.14 0.39 -16.45
C GLY A 63 15.41 0.97 -17.11
N PRO A 64 15.87 0.37 -18.22
CA PRO A 64 17.06 0.83 -18.92
C PRO A 64 16.94 2.31 -19.31
N GLY A 65 17.95 3.11 -18.96
CA GLY A 65 17.99 4.55 -19.23
C GLY A 65 17.56 5.44 -18.05
N PHE A 66 17.05 4.88 -16.95
CA PHE A 66 16.66 5.65 -15.77
C PHE A 66 17.64 5.47 -14.61
N SER A 67 18.05 6.60 -14.01
CA SER A 67 18.87 6.60 -12.78
C SER A 67 18.02 6.26 -11.55
N ARG A 68 18.66 5.71 -10.52
CA ARG A 68 18.06 5.45 -9.21
C ARG A 68 17.37 6.68 -8.60
N GLY A 69 17.90 7.88 -8.86
CA GLY A 69 17.31 9.13 -8.37
C GLY A 69 15.92 9.42 -8.97
N TYR A 70 15.74 9.16 -10.27
CA TYR A 70 14.43 9.33 -10.92
C TYR A 70 13.41 8.32 -10.38
N ALA A 71 13.83 7.07 -10.21
CA ALA A 71 12.99 6.04 -9.62
C ALA A 71 12.55 6.42 -8.19
N GLN A 72 13.45 6.90 -7.34
CA GLN A 72 13.10 7.35 -5.97
C GLN A 72 12.05 8.46 -5.94
N ILE A 73 12.16 9.44 -6.84
CA ILE A 73 11.18 10.52 -6.94
C ILE A 73 9.82 9.95 -7.39
N ALA A 74 9.80 9.09 -8.40
CA ALA A 74 8.58 8.48 -8.90
C ALA A 74 7.90 7.62 -7.82
N GLU A 75 8.65 6.77 -7.13
CA GLU A 75 8.19 5.95 -6.00
C GLU A 75 7.60 6.81 -4.88
N THR A 76 8.24 7.94 -4.58
CA THR A 76 7.74 8.89 -3.56
C THR A 76 6.41 9.51 -3.98
N ILE A 77 6.29 9.97 -5.23
CA ILE A 77 5.06 10.57 -5.75
C ILE A 77 3.90 9.56 -5.74
N TYR A 78 4.13 8.32 -6.21
CA TYR A 78 3.08 7.29 -6.23
C TYR A 78 2.74 6.78 -4.84
N THR A 79 3.70 6.71 -3.91
CA THR A 79 3.41 6.41 -2.51
C THR A 79 2.57 7.52 -1.87
N CYS A 80 2.88 8.79 -2.15
CA CYS A 80 2.06 9.93 -1.71
C CYS A 80 0.64 9.87 -2.30
N LEU A 81 0.50 9.53 -3.59
CA LEU A 81 -0.80 9.34 -4.25
C LEU A 81 -1.60 8.22 -3.56
N LEU A 82 -0.98 7.07 -3.33
CA LEU A 82 -1.60 5.94 -2.62
C LEU A 82 -2.08 6.37 -1.24
N CYS A 83 -1.21 7.02 -0.46
CA CYS A 83 -1.54 7.50 0.89
C CYS A 83 -2.67 8.55 0.86
N PHE A 84 -2.67 9.44 -0.14
CA PHE A 84 -3.73 10.41 -0.33
C PHE A 84 -5.08 9.75 -0.63
N VAL A 85 -5.11 8.73 -1.51
CA VAL A 85 -6.33 7.97 -1.82
C VAL A 85 -6.83 7.24 -0.58
N VAL A 86 -5.95 6.57 0.19
CA VAL A 86 -6.33 5.94 1.47
C VAL A 86 -6.93 6.97 2.42
N CYS A 87 -6.32 8.14 2.59
CA CYS A 87 -6.85 9.19 3.45
C CYS A 87 -8.27 9.62 3.03
N ASN A 88 -8.50 9.81 1.73
CA ASN A 88 -9.81 10.22 1.22
C ASN A 88 -10.85 9.09 1.28
N CYS A 89 -10.45 7.85 1.04
CA CYS A 89 -11.35 6.72 0.88
C CYS A 89 -11.60 5.93 2.17
N ALA A 90 -10.70 5.98 3.15
CA ALA A 90 -10.77 5.16 4.37
C ALA A 90 -10.71 6.00 5.68
N ALA A 91 -9.94 7.10 5.71
CA ALA A 91 -9.79 7.90 6.94
C ALA A 91 -10.74 9.11 7.02
N SER A 92 -11.15 9.66 5.87
CA SER A 92 -11.96 10.87 5.80
C SER A 92 -13.34 10.67 6.43
N LYS A 93 -13.63 11.38 7.52
CA LYS A 93 -14.94 11.35 8.20
C LYS A 93 -16.09 11.80 7.30
N ARG A 94 -15.82 12.69 6.34
CA ARG A 94 -16.82 13.17 5.37
C ARG A 94 -17.20 12.06 4.38
N ASN A 95 -16.23 11.25 3.98
CA ASN A 95 -16.44 10.20 2.97
C ASN A 95 -16.69 8.82 3.60
N ASN A 96 -16.46 8.65 4.90
CA ASN A 96 -16.78 7.49 5.71
C ASN A 96 -17.55 7.89 6.98
N PRO A 97 -18.82 8.30 6.85
CA PRO A 97 -19.69 8.40 8.00
C PRO A 97 -19.86 7.02 8.68
N ARG A 98 -20.17 7.00 9.97
CA ARG A 98 -20.27 5.75 10.77
C ARG A 98 -21.37 4.81 10.28
N ASP A 99 -22.47 5.38 9.79
CA ASP A 99 -23.65 4.63 9.38
C ASP A 99 -23.63 4.22 7.90
N ASP A 100 -22.67 4.74 7.12
CA ASP A 100 -22.50 4.44 5.70
C ASP A 100 -21.01 4.52 5.31
N GLN A 101 -20.27 3.46 5.62
CA GLN A 101 -18.86 3.41 5.26
C GLN A 101 -18.70 3.25 3.74
N ASN A 102 -17.73 3.94 3.17
CA ASN A 102 -17.39 3.84 1.75
C ASN A 102 -17.06 2.39 1.41
N GLN A 103 -17.83 1.78 0.52
CA GLN A 103 -17.60 0.41 0.06
C GLN A 103 -16.62 0.33 -1.12
N PHE A 104 -16.34 1.45 -1.78
CA PHE A 104 -15.48 1.50 -2.98
C PHE A 104 -14.01 1.76 -2.65
N TYR A 105 -13.64 1.89 -1.37
CA TYR A 105 -12.27 2.20 -0.93
C TYR A 105 -11.23 1.26 -1.54
N ALA A 106 -11.46 -0.05 -1.46
CA ALA A 106 -10.51 -1.04 -1.94
C ALA A 106 -10.37 -1.04 -3.47
N LEU A 107 -11.43 -0.63 -4.19
CA LEU A 107 -11.37 -0.44 -5.65
C LEU A 107 -10.55 0.80 -6.01
N ALA A 108 -10.79 1.94 -5.32
CA ALA A 108 -10.06 3.18 -5.55
C ALA A 108 -8.57 3.05 -5.24
N ILE A 109 -8.23 2.42 -4.11
CA ILE A 109 -6.85 2.13 -3.73
C ILE A 109 -6.21 1.15 -4.73
N GLY A 110 -6.94 0.11 -5.16
CA GLY A 110 -6.50 -0.80 -6.20
C GLY A 110 -6.14 -0.08 -7.51
N PHE A 111 -6.99 0.84 -7.99
CA PHE A 111 -6.69 1.64 -9.18
C PHE A 111 -5.47 2.55 -9.00
N ALA A 112 -5.26 3.13 -7.81
CA ALA A 112 -4.06 3.92 -7.53
C ALA A 112 -2.78 3.09 -7.64
N VAL A 113 -2.80 1.84 -7.14
CA VAL A 113 -1.66 0.91 -7.27
C VAL A 113 -1.43 0.49 -8.72
N VAL A 114 -2.50 0.18 -9.47
CA VAL A 114 -2.39 -0.16 -10.90
C VAL A 114 -1.83 1.01 -11.70
N ALA A 115 -2.29 2.23 -11.45
CA ALA A 115 -1.77 3.43 -12.09
C ALA A 115 -0.28 3.65 -11.79
N GLY A 116 0.14 3.45 -10.53
CA GLY A 116 1.55 3.47 -10.15
C GLY A 116 2.36 2.42 -10.90
N GLY A 117 1.95 1.15 -10.84
CA GLY A 117 2.67 0.04 -11.47
C GLY A 117 2.74 0.08 -13.00
N TYR A 118 1.87 0.85 -13.66
CA TYR A 118 1.98 1.11 -15.11
C TYR A 118 2.91 2.27 -15.47
N ALA A 119 3.13 3.18 -14.52
CA ALA A 119 3.84 4.42 -14.77
C ALA A 119 5.31 4.40 -14.33
N VAL A 120 5.70 3.44 -13.48
CA VAL A 120 7.09 3.20 -13.05
C VAL A 120 7.64 1.86 -13.51
#